data_AF-A0A2V9A8R3-F1
#
_entry.id   AF-A0A2V9A8R3-F1
#
_cell.length_a   1.000
_cell.length_b   1.000
_cell.length_c   1.000
_cell.angle_alpha   90.00
_cell.angle_beta   90.00
_cell.angle_gamma   90.00
#
_symmetry.space_group_name_H-M   'P 1'
#
loop_
_entity.id
_entity.type
_entity.pdbx_description
1 polymer ?
#
loop_
_entity_poly.entity_id
_entity_poly.type
_entity_poly.pdbx_seq_one_letter_code
_entity_poly.pdbx_strand_id
1 'polypeptide(L)'
;MKTILASIFTTVLIVAMTLAAMFLLVRATVYLTSLESPLYRAAAMGTELLLGVILLLGTTWLATHLAVRIFGPKEPPSMGSPKSLSNGGRVV
;
A
#
# COMPACT_ATOMS: atom_id res chain seq x y z
N MET A 1 -3.19 -14.75 17.51
CA MET A 1 -3.87 -13.51 17.97
C MET A 1 -3.34 -12.25 17.28
N LYS A 2 -2.03 -11.96 17.34
CA LYS A 2 -1.42 -10.75 16.71
C LYS A 2 -1.74 -10.57 15.20
N THR A 3 -1.71 -11.64 14.42
CA THR A 3 -2.02 -11.62 12.97
C THR A 3 -3.50 -11.36 12.67
N ILE A 4 -4.41 -11.80 13.53
CA ILE A 4 -5.85 -11.56 13.38
C ILE A 4 -6.16 -10.09 13.61
N LEU A 5 -5.58 -9.49 14.66
CA LEU A 5 -5.74 -8.08 14.95
C LEU A 5 -5.17 -7.20 13.81
N ALA A 6 -4.00 -7.58 13.28
CA ALA A 6 -3.39 -6.89 12.15
C ALA A 6 -4.24 -7.02 10.86
N SER A 7 -4.86 -8.18 10.62
CA SER A 7 -5.78 -8.40 9.50
C SER A 7 -7.03 -7.52 9.60
N ILE A 8 -7.67 -7.48 10.78
CA ILE A 8 -8.85 -6.63 11.03
C ILE A 8 -8.48 -5.16 10.78
N PHE A 9 -7.36 -4.70 11.30
CA PHE A 9 -6.91 -3.31 11.14
C PHE A 9 -6.64 -2.97 9.67
N THR A 10 -6.00 -3.89 8.93
CA THR A 10 -5.74 -3.72 7.49
C THR A 10 -7.04 -3.65 6.71
N THR A 11 -8.01 -4.48 7.06
CA THR A 11 -9.32 -4.51 6.40
C THR A 11 -10.08 -3.21 6.65
N VAL A 12 -10.15 -2.75 7.90
CA VAL A 12 -10.78 -1.47 8.27
C VAL A 12 -10.11 -0.30 7.54
N LEU A 13 -8.78 -0.32 7.44
CA LEU A 13 -8.03 0.71 6.72
C LEU A 13 -8.36 0.72 5.22
N ILE A 14 -8.41 -0.45 4.58
CA ILE A 14 -8.75 -0.57 3.15
C ILE A 14 -10.19 -0.07 2.91
N VAL A 15 -11.13 -0.44 3.77
CA VAL A 15 -12.52 0.03 3.68
C VAL A 15 -12.59 1.54 3.84
N ALA A 16 -11.92 2.11 4.85
CA ALA A 16 -11.87 3.55 5.07
C ALA A 16 -11.25 4.29 3.88
N MET A 17 -10.16 3.77 3.31
CA MET A 17 -9.52 4.33 2.12
C MET A 17 -10.43 4.29 0.89
N THR A 18 -11.17 3.19 0.70
CA THR A 18 -12.09 3.04 -0.42
C THR A 18 -13.25 4.01 -0.31
N LEU A 19 -13.83 4.13 0.90
CA LEU A 19 -14.90 5.10 1.17
C LEU A 19 -14.41 6.55 0.97
N ALA A 20 -13.21 6.87 1.42
CA ALA A 20 -12.60 8.18 1.22
C ALA A 20 -12.39 8.48 -0.27
N ALA A 21 -11.88 7.50 -1.04
CA ALA A 21 -11.68 7.65 -2.48
C ALA A 21 -13.02 7.87 -3.21
N MET A 22 -14.04 7.06 -2.90
CA MET A 22 -15.38 7.22 -3.45
C MET A 22 -15.96 8.60 -3.15
N PHE A 23 -15.84 9.06 -1.90
CA PHE A 23 -16.33 10.38 -1.50
C PHE A 23 -15.62 11.51 -2.23
N LEU A 24 -14.29 11.46 -2.34
CA LEU A 24 -13.49 12.46 -3.05
C LEU A 24 -13.82 12.51 -4.54
N LEU A 25 -13.97 11.34 -5.17
CA LEU A 25 -14.34 11.25 -6.58
C LEU A 25 -15.73 11.81 -6.83
N VAL A 26 -16.74 11.39 -6.06
CA VAL A 26 -18.11 11.92 -6.19
C VAL A 26 -18.14 13.43 -5.96
N ARG A 27 -17.41 13.93 -4.97
CA ARG A 27 -17.32 15.37 -4.70
C ARG A 27 -16.67 16.12 -5.88
N ALA A 28 -15.64 15.54 -6.49
CA ALA A 28 -15.04 16.07 -7.70
C ALA A 28 -16.07 16.09 -8.84
N THR A 29 -16.79 15.00 -9.10
CA THR A 29 -17.84 14.94 -10.13
C THR A 29 -18.93 16.00 -9.93
N VAL A 30 -19.38 16.22 -8.69
CA VAL A 30 -20.39 17.25 -8.38
C VAL A 30 -19.84 18.65 -8.67
N TYR A 31 -18.59 18.93 -8.29
CA TYR A 31 -17.94 20.19 -8.63
C TYR A 31 -17.79 20.37 -10.16
N LEU A 32 -17.40 19.32 -10.86
CA LEU A 32 -17.23 19.29 -12.32
C LEU A 32 -18.53 19.58 -13.08
N THR A 33 -19.62 18.96 -12.64
CA THR A 33 -20.92 19.07 -13.32
C THR A 33 -21.56 20.45 -13.15
N SER A 34 -21.15 21.20 -12.13
CA SER A 34 -21.56 22.59 -11.88
C SER A 34 -20.90 23.63 -12.79
N LEU A 35 -19.88 23.26 -13.58
CA LEU A 35 -19.22 24.16 -14.52
C LEU A 35 -20.04 24.31 -15.81
N GLU A 36 -20.43 25.54 -16.14
CA GLU A 36 -21.26 25.86 -17.31
C GLU A 36 -20.49 25.80 -18.64
N SER A 37 -19.16 25.98 -18.63
CA SER A 37 -18.38 26.01 -19.89
C SER A 37 -17.95 24.60 -20.34
N PRO A 38 -18.06 24.27 -21.65
CA PRO A 38 -17.61 22.99 -22.21
C PRO A 38 -16.10 22.73 -22.05
N LEU A 39 -15.27 23.77 -22.17
CA LEU A 39 -13.82 23.65 -22.11
C LEU A 39 -13.34 23.31 -20.69
N TYR A 40 -13.90 24.01 -19.69
CA TYR A 40 -13.64 23.71 -18.28
C TYR A 40 -14.14 22.32 -17.88
N ARG A 41 -15.26 21.83 -18.44
CA ARG A 41 -15.73 20.46 -18.22
C ARG A 41 -14.75 19.40 -18.70
N ALA A 42 -14.19 19.56 -19.90
CA ALA A 42 -13.23 18.60 -20.46
C ALA A 42 -11.94 18.55 -19.64
N ALA A 43 -11.38 19.71 -19.29
CA ALA A 43 -10.20 19.79 -18.43
C ALA A 43 -10.46 19.18 -17.05
N ALA A 44 -11.64 19.46 -16.49
CA ALA A 44 -12.00 19.00 -15.17
C ALA A 44 -12.22 17.47 -15.14
N MET A 45 -12.83 16.87 -16.17
CA MET A 45 -12.88 15.41 -16.35
C MET A 45 -11.49 14.78 -16.41
N GLY A 46 -10.55 15.43 -17.09
CA GLY A 46 -9.15 15.00 -17.12
C GLY A 46 -8.54 14.98 -15.70
N THR A 47 -8.76 16.03 -14.91
CA THR A 47 -8.28 16.07 -13.51
C THR A 47 -8.99 15.07 -12.58
N GLU A 48 -10.28 14.80 -12.78
CA GLU A 48 -11.00 13.77 -12.02
C GLU A 48 -10.41 12.38 -12.28
N LEU A 49 -10.12 12.08 -13.55
CA LEU A 49 -9.50 10.81 -13.93
C LEU A 49 -8.08 10.70 -13.35
N LEU A 50 -7.30 11.79 -13.39
CA LEU A 50 -5.98 11.87 -12.76
C LEU A 50 -6.06 11.65 -11.24
N LEU A 51 -7.03 12.28 -10.57
CA LEU A 51 -7.30 12.10 -9.14
C LEU A 51 -7.65 10.63 -8.83
N GLY A 52 -8.49 10.01 -9.66
CA GLY A 52 -8.84 8.60 -9.55
C GLY A 52 -7.63 7.69 -9.67
N VAL A 53 -6.75 7.93 -10.63
CA VAL A 53 -5.49 7.18 -10.80
C VAL A 53 -4.58 7.33 -9.58
N ILE A 54 -4.39 8.55 -9.08
CA ILE A 54 -3.56 8.81 -7.90
C ILE A 54 -4.12 8.11 -6.66
N LEU A 55 -5.43 8.18 -6.44
CA LEU A 55 -6.10 7.50 -5.34
C LEU A 55 -5.98 5.98 -5.46
N LEU A 56 -6.15 5.43 -6.67
CA LEU A 56 -6.01 3.99 -6.91
C LEU A 56 -4.58 3.51 -6.63
N LEU A 57 -3.57 4.22 -7.16
CA LEU A 57 -2.16 3.90 -6.92
C LEU A 57 -1.80 4.03 -5.44
N GLY A 58 -2.23 5.11 -4.78
CA GLY A 58 -1.94 5.35 -3.37
C GLY A 58 -2.56 4.29 -2.45
N THR A 59 -3.84 3.96 -2.66
CA THR A 59 -4.53 2.93 -1.86
C THR A 59 -3.96 1.55 -2.10
N THR A 60 -3.66 1.19 -3.36
CA THR A 60 -3.02 -0.09 -3.70
C THR A 60 -1.64 -0.19 -3.08
N TRP A 61 -0.79 0.84 -3.24
CA TRP A 61 0.55 0.86 -2.66
C TRP A 61 0.50 0.69 -1.14
N LEU A 62 -0.36 1.44 -0.45
CA LEU A 62 -0.46 1.37 1.00
C LEU A 62 -0.97 -0.01 1.46
N ALA A 63 -1.99 -0.55 0.79
CA ALA A 63 -2.54 -1.87 1.09
C ALA A 63 -1.49 -2.97 0.91
N THR A 64 -0.77 -2.97 -0.22
CA THR A 64 0.28 -3.95 -0.49
C THR A 64 1.44 -3.82 0.49
N HIS A 65 1.90 -2.59 0.77
CA HIS A 65 3.02 -2.38 1.68
C HIS A 65 2.68 -2.80 3.11
N LEU A 66 1.45 -2.54 3.59
CA LEU A 66 0.98 -3.07 4.87
C LEU A 66 0.88 -4.59 4.87
N ALA A 67 0.34 -5.19 3.82
CA ALA A 67 0.23 -6.65 3.71
C ALA A 67 1.61 -7.30 3.77
N VAL A 68 2.58 -6.80 3.00
CA VAL A 68 3.97 -7.29 3.04
C VAL A 68 4.61 -7.05 4.41
N ARG A 69 4.34 -5.94 5.09
CA ARG A 69 4.87 -5.68 6.43
C ARG A 69 4.28 -6.60 7.50
N ILE A 70 3.01 -6.99 7.36
CA ILE A 70 2.30 -7.83 8.33
C ILE A 70 2.55 -9.32 8.09
N PHE A 71 2.57 -9.73 6.82
CA PHE A 71 2.67 -11.14 6.40
C PHE A 71 4.05 -11.50 5.84
N GLY A 72 4.97 -10.54 5.72
CA GLY A 72 6.33 -10.80 5.28
C GLY A 72 7.06 -11.74 6.23
N PRO A 73 7.91 -12.64 5.71
CA PRO A 73 8.71 -13.52 6.56
C PRO A 73 9.56 -12.66 7.50
N LYS A 74 9.48 -12.93 8.82
CA LYS A 74 10.52 -12.47 9.74
C LYS A 74 11.83 -13.04 9.21
N GLU A 75 12.85 -12.20 9.03
CA GLU A 75 14.18 -12.62 8.63
C GLU A 75 14.52 -13.96 9.29
N PRO A 76 14.86 -15.01 8.51
CA PRO A 76 15.37 -16.21 9.14
C PRO A 76 16.58 -15.77 9.95
N PRO A 77 16.71 -16.22 11.22
CA PRO A 77 17.87 -15.90 12.02
C PRO A 77 19.09 -16.22 11.18
N SER A 78 19.94 -15.20 10.96
CA SER A 78 21.23 -15.30 10.29
C SER A 78 21.83 -16.66 10.63
N MET A 79 21.78 -17.58 9.67
CA MET A 79 22.31 -18.92 9.86
C MET A 79 23.81 -18.70 9.96
N GLY A 80 24.31 -18.69 11.20
CA GLY A 80 25.71 -18.50 11.50
C GLY A 80 26.54 -19.37 10.57
N SER A 81 27.43 -18.71 9.83
CA SER A 81 28.25 -19.35 8.82
C SER A 81 28.97 -20.58 9.39
N PRO A 82 28.96 -21.74 8.71
CA PRO A 82 29.81 -22.85 9.10
C PRO A 82 31.22 -22.54 8.58
N LYS A 83 32.05 -21.90 9.40
CA LYS A 83 33.49 -21.77 9.10
C LYS A 83 34.29 -22.75 9.95
N SER A 84 34.45 -23.93 9.34
CA SER A 84 35.66 -24.76 9.33
C SER A 84 36.81 -24.23 10.21
N LEU A 85 37.09 -24.93 11.32
CA LEU A 85 38.41 -24.97 11.93
C LEU A 85 39.03 -26.33 11.60
N SER A 86 39.62 -26.39 10.42
CA SER A 86 40.75 -27.25 10.14
C SER A 86 41.85 -26.97 11.18
N ASN A 87 42.04 -27.87 12.13
CA ASN A 87 43.21 -27.87 13.01
C ASN A 87 43.99 -29.17 12.80
N GLY A 88 44.84 -29.15 11.77
CA GLY A 88 46.01 -30.00 11.73
C GLY A 88 47.14 -29.34 12.52
N GLY A 89 47.78 -30.09 13.42
CA GLY A 89 49.12 -29.75 13.92
C GLY A 89 49.31 -29.81 15.44
N ARG A 90 49.85 -30.95 15.91
CA ARG A 90 50.81 -31.17 17.01
C ARG A 90 50.59 -30.48 18.35
N VAL A 91 50.50 -31.27 19.44
CA VAL A 91 51.50 -31.24 20.54
C VAL A 91 51.51 -32.57 21.32
N VAL A 92 52.73 -33.11 21.49
CA VAL A 92 53.27 -34.16 22.41
C VAL A 92 52.59 -35.52 22.47
#